data_AF-A0A426CHE4-F1
#
_entry.id   AF-A0A426CHE4-F1
#
_cell.length_a   1.000
_cell.length_b   1.000
_cell.length_c   1.000
_cell.angle_alpha   90.00
_cell.angle_beta   90.00
_cell.angle_gamma   90.00
#
_symmetry.space_group_name_H-M   'P 1'
#
loop_
_entity.id
_entity.type
_entity.pdbx_description
1 polymer ?
#
loop_
_entity_poly.entity_id
_entity_poly.type
_entity_poly.pdbx_seq_one_letter_code
_entity_poly.pdbx_strand_id
1 'polypeptide(L)'
;MLKSDWYNARLEARRQIDAATWEEHARYLEKFLHRHNYADVAVQLDIKSRHARVVENARAAARPDYIEKIRGTLGGEPSVSAQIAAARKTR
;
A
#
# COMPACT_ATOMS: atom_id res chain seq x y z
N MET A 1 19.01 7.87 17.59
CA MET A 1 17.97 8.13 16.57
C MET A 1 17.24 6.86 16.12
N LEU A 2 17.90 5.80 15.62
CA LEU A 2 17.21 4.59 15.11
C LEU A 2 16.49 3.72 16.17
N LYS A 3 16.73 3.95 17.46
CA LYS A 3 16.10 3.22 18.57
C LYS A 3 15.06 4.04 19.33
N SER A 4 14.71 5.25 18.86
CA SER A 4 13.72 6.07 19.55
C SER A 4 12.31 5.69 19.14
N ASP A 5 11.36 5.83 20.07
CA ASP A 5 9.93 5.59 19.82
C ASP A 5 9.40 6.45 18.68
N TRP A 6 9.91 7.69 18.55
CA TRP A 6 9.60 8.57 17.43
C TRP A 6 9.97 7.97 16.07
N TYR A 7 11.13 7.32 15.95
CA TYR A 7 11.53 6.69 14.69
C TYR A 7 10.66 5.47 14.36
N ASN A 8 10.39 4.62 15.36
CA ASN A 8 9.50 3.47 15.19
C ASN A 8 8.09 3.89 14.80
N ALA A 9 7.55 4.97 15.39
CA ALA A 9 6.26 5.54 15.02
C ALA A 9 6.21 5.99 13.55
N ARG A 10 7.31 6.53 13.02
CA ARG A 10 7.41 6.89 11.60
C ARG A 10 7.50 5.67 10.69
N LEU A 11 8.20 4.62 11.09
CA LEU A 11 8.23 3.37 10.30
C LEU A 11 6.84 2.72 10.28
N GLU A 12 6.14 2.71 11.41
CA GLU A 12 4.77 2.20 11.47
C GLU A 12 3.82 3.05 10.64
N ALA A 13 3.96 4.38 10.68
CA ALA A 13 3.19 5.27 9.81
C ALA A 13 3.44 4.99 8.32
N ARG A 14 4.70 4.80 7.91
CA ARG A 14 5.03 4.41 6.53
C ARG A 14 4.35 3.10 6.14
N ARG A 15 4.46 2.07 6.98
CA ARG A 15 3.88 0.76 6.73
C ARG A 15 2.36 0.85 6.52
N GLN A 16 1.66 1.59 7.37
CA GLN A 16 0.22 1.78 7.27
C GLN A 16 -0.19 2.56 6.01
N ILE A 17 0.55 3.62 5.66
CA ILE A 17 0.36 4.39 4.43
C ILE A 17 0.57 3.50 3.20
N ASP A 18 1.65 2.72 3.18
CA ASP A 18 1.99 1.84 2.07
C ASP A 18 0.91 0.75 1.91
N ALA A 19 0.48 0.10 3.01
CA ALA A 19 -0.59 -0.88 2.98
C ALA A 19 -1.89 -0.28 2.41
N ALA A 20 -2.26 0.93 2.87
CA ALA A 20 -3.46 1.59 2.41
C ALA A 20 -3.42 1.93 0.90
N THR A 21 -2.24 2.38 0.43
CA THR A 21 -1.98 2.77 -0.96
C THR A 21 -1.98 1.54 -1.88
N TRP A 22 -1.29 0.46 -1.51
CA TRP A 22 -1.25 -0.75 -2.30
C TRP A 22 -2.63 -1.41 -2.42
N GLU A 23 -3.43 -1.43 -1.34
CA GLU A 23 -4.80 -1.92 -1.41
C GLU A 23 -5.68 -1.10 -2.34
N GLU A 24 -5.51 0.23 -2.38
CA GLU A 24 -6.25 1.07 -3.32
C GLU A 24 -5.84 0.83 -4.76
N HIS A 25 -4.55 0.69 -5.03
CA HIS A 25 -4.04 0.28 -6.34
C HIS A 25 -4.58 -1.10 -6.75
N ALA A 26 -4.62 -2.07 -5.83
CA ALA A 26 -5.16 -3.41 -6.11
C ALA A 26 -6.63 -3.31 -6.55
N ARG A 27 -7.47 -2.62 -5.75
CA ARG A 27 -8.88 -2.40 -6.08
C ARG A 27 -9.08 -1.68 -7.40
N TYR A 28 -8.23 -0.71 -7.72
CA TYR A 28 -8.31 0.01 -8.99
C TYR A 28 -8.02 -0.92 -10.18
N LEU A 29 -6.93 -1.69 -10.11
CA LEU A 29 -6.55 -2.61 -11.18
C LEU A 29 -7.55 -3.77 -11.33
N GLU A 30 -8.09 -4.30 -10.23
CA GLU A 30 -9.18 -5.29 -10.25
C GLU A 30 -10.41 -4.73 -10.98
N LYS A 31 -10.86 -3.52 -10.62
CA LYS A 31 -11.97 -2.86 -11.30
C LYS A 31 -11.68 -2.63 -12.78
N PHE A 32 -10.45 -2.30 -13.15
CA PHE A 32 -10.07 -2.13 -14.54
C PHE A 32 -10.14 -3.45 -15.31
N LEU A 33 -9.66 -4.55 -14.73
CA LEU A 33 -9.72 -5.89 -15.32
C LEU A 33 -11.16 -6.40 -15.56
N HIS A 34 -12.12 -5.96 -14.74
CA HIS A 34 -13.54 -6.31 -14.93
C HIS A 34 -14.25 -5.52 -16.04
N ARG A 35 -13.59 -4.57 -16.69
CA ARG A 35 -14.20 -3.81 -17.79
C ARG A 35 -14.00 -4.54 -19.12
N HIS A 36 -15.04 -5.23 -19.60
CA HIS A 36 -15.00 -6.01 -20.84
C HIS A 36 -14.54 -5.22 -22.07
N ASN A 37 -14.91 -3.94 -22.17
CA ASN A 37 -14.52 -3.06 -23.28
C ASN A 37 -13.02 -2.66 -23.28
N TYR A 38 -12.27 -3.02 -22.25
CA TYR A 38 -10.83 -2.77 -22.15
C TYR A 38 -10.01 -4.07 -22.09
N ALA A 39 -10.59 -5.22 -22.40
CA ALA A 39 -9.91 -6.52 -22.28
C ALA A 39 -8.59 -6.58 -23.07
N ASP A 40 -8.60 -6.14 -24.33
CA ASP A 40 -7.40 -6.16 -25.18
C ASP A 40 -6.30 -5.22 -24.66
N VAL A 41 -6.70 -4.03 -24.18
CA VAL A 41 -5.78 -3.05 -23.58
C VAL A 41 -5.21 -3.60 -22.28
N ALA A 42 -6.01 -4.29 -21.47
CA ALA A 42 -5.57 -4.92 -20.23
C ALA A 42 -4.52 -6.02 -20.46
N VAL A 43 -4.66 -6.76 -21.57
CA VAL A 43 -3.64 -7.74 -22.02
C VAL A 43 -2.39 -7.02 -22.50
N GLN A 44 -2.53 -6.03 -23.39
CA GLN A 44 -1.39 -5.27 -23.95
C GLN A 44 -0.52 -4.62 -22.86
N LEU A 45 -1.14 -4.13 -21.79
CA LEU A 45 -0.45 -3.46 -20.69
C LEU A 45 -0.04 -4.41 -19.54
N ASP A 46 -0.31 -5.70 -19.69
CA ASP A 46 -0.04 -6.74 -18.69
C ASP A 46 -0.63 -6.40 -17.31
N ILE A 47 -1.89 -5.93 -17.30
CA ILE A 47 -2.54 -5.44 -16.09
C ILE A 47 -2.75 -6.56 -15.07
N LYS A 48 -2.93 -7.81 -15.52
CA LYS A 48 -3.08 -8.97 -14.63
C LYS A 48 -1.85 -9.18 -13.77
N SER A 49 -0.65 -9.13 -14.35
CA SER A 49 0.60 -9.31 -13.59
C SER A 49 0.88 -8.12 -12.67
N ARG A 50 0.59 -6.89 -13.13
CA ARG A 50 0.67 -5.70 -12.27
C ARG A 50 -0.25 -5.79 -11.07
N HIS A 51 -1.50 -6.24 -11.27
CA HIS A 51 -2.46 -6.47 -10.20
C HIS A 51 -1.93 -7.49 -9.19
N ALA A 52 -1.43 -8.64 -9.65
CA ALA A 52 -0.86 -9.67 -8.78
C ALA A 52 0.30 -9.10 -7.92
N ARG A 53 1.19 -8.31 -8.53
CA ARG A 53 2.34 -7.70 -7.84
C ARG A 53 1.91 -6.67 -6.79
N VAL A 54 0.89 -5.88 -7.10
CA VAL A 54 0.31 -4.90 -6.17
C VAL A 54 -0.41 -5.58 -5.00
N VAL A 55 -1.14 -6.66 -5.25
CA VAL A 55 -1.77 -7.48 -4.19
C VAL A 55 -0.73 -8.07 -3.25
N GLU A 56 0.39 -8.56 -3.79
CA GLU A 56 1.48 -9.08 -2.96
C GLU A 56 2.13 -7.97 -2.11
N ASN A 57 2.35 -6.78 -2.69
CA ASN A 57 2.85 -5.63 -1.94
C ASN A 57 1.89 -5.18 -0.83
N ALA A 58 0.58 -5.19 -1.09
CA ALA A 58 -0.44 -4.89 -0.09
C ALA A 58 -0.36 -5.87 1.09
N ARG A 59 -0.28 -7.18 0.80
CA ARG A 59 -0.12 -8.23 1.81
C ARG A 59 1.17 -8.06 2.60
N ALA A 60 2.28 -7.79 1.93
CA ALA A 60 3.57 -7.57 2.57
C ALA A 60 3.53 -6.37 3.52
N ALA A 61 3.02 -5.22 3.08
CA ALA A 61 2.92 -4.00 3.89
C ALA A 61 1.93 -4.12 5.05
N ALA A 62 0.88 -4.92 4.92
CA ALA A 62 -0.08 -5.17 6.00
C ALA A 62 0.55 -5.92 7.18
N ARG A 63 1.65 -6.64 6.98
CA ARG A 63 2.30 -7.41 8.04
C ARG A 63 3.25 -6.55 8.89
N PRO A 64 3.31 -6.75 10.22
CA PRO A 64 4.19 -5.97 11.10
C PRO A 64 5.68 -6.09 10.76
N ASP A 65 6.15 -7.24 10.25
CA ASP A 65 7.55 -7.49 9.90
C ASP A 65 8.01 -6.70 8.66
N TYR A 66 7.10 -6.02 7.96
CA TYR A 66 7.45 -5.07 6.90
C TYR A 66 8.37 -3.94 7.39
N ILE A 67 8.27 -3.57 8.68
CA ILE A 67 9.13 -2.55 9.29
C ILE A 67 10.61 -2.87 9.08
N GLU A 68 11.00 -4.15 9.14
CA GLU A 68 12.40 -4.54 8.94
C GLU A 68 12.89 -4.27 7.52
N LYS A 69 11.99 -4.31 6.51
CA LYS A 69 12.32 -3.98 5.12
C LYS A 69 12.53 -2.48 4.89
N ILE A 70 11.90 -1.64 5.70
CA ILE A 70 11.94 -0.17 5.58
C ILE A 70 12.78 0.49 6.69
N ARG A 71 13.38 -0.31 7.58
CA ARG A 71 14.33 0.16 8.58
C ARG A 71 15.54 0.77 7.89
N GLY A 72 15.97 1.93 8.36
CA GLY A 72 17.00 2.76 7.71
C GLY A 72 16.45 3.82 6.76
N THR A 73 15.15 3.80 6.45
CA THR A 73 14.48 4.91 5.72
C THR A 73 14.03 6.02 6.69
N LEU A 74 13.54 7.14 6.15
CA LEU A 74 12.96 8.25 6.93
C LEU A 74 11.60 7.93 7.57
N GLY A 75 10.98 6.80 7.20
CA GLY A 75 9.61 6.47 7.57
C GLY A 75 8.57 7.38 6.89
N GLY A 76 7.41 7.48 7.52
CA GLY A 76 6.24 8.22 7.08
C GLY A 76 5.78 9.18 8.17
N GLU A 77 4.88 10.07 7.82
CA GLU A 77 4.36 11.06 8.75
C GLU A 77 3.15 10.49 9.53
N PRO A 78 3.22 10.38 10.88
CA PRO A 78 2.16 9.74 11.67
C PRO A 78 0.79 10.41 11.53
N SER A 79 0.75 11.74 11.41
CA SER A 79 -0.51 12.48 11.22
C SER A 79 -1.20 12.12 9.90
N VAL A 80 -0.44 11.91 8.82
CA VAL A 80 -0.97 11.46 7.52
C VAL A 80 -1.53 10.04 7.62
N SER A 81 -0.83 9.14 8.30
CA SER A 81 -1.34 7.77 8.51
C SER A 81 -2.68 7.77 9.27
N ALA A 82 -2.77 8.59 10.33
CA ALA A 82 -4.01 8.74 11.10
C ALA A 82 -5.17 9.28 10.26
N GLN A 83 -4.90 10.24 9.37
CA GLN A 83 -5.91 10.78 8.44
C GLN A 83 -6.40 9.72 7.45
N ILE A 84 -5.51 8.91 6.87
CA ILE A 84 -5.88 7.81 5.98
C ILE A 84 -6.74 6.77 6.71
N ALA A 85 -6.36 6.41 7.94
CA ALA A 85 -7.13 5.49 8.76
C ALA A 85 -8.53 6.05 9.08
N ALA A 86 -8.65 7.35 9.36
CA ALA A 86 -9.93 8.01 9.59
C ALA A 86 -10.81 8.01 8.32
N ALA A 87 -10.25 8.40 7.17
CA ALA A 87 -10.97 8.44 5.89
C ALA A 87 -11.53 7.07 5.48
N ARG A 88 -10.84 5.98 5.84
CA ARG A 88 -11.28 4.60 5.58
C ARG A 88 -12.43 4.11 6.46
N LYS A 89 -12.60 4.67 7.67
CA LYS A 89 -13.72 4.30 8.56
C LYS A 89 -15.06 4.91 8.13
N THR A 90 -15.02 5.99 7.37
CA THR A 90 -16.21 6.72 6.91
C THR A 90 -16.77 6.17 5.60
N ARG A 91 -16.10 5.18 4.99
CA ARG A 91 -16.40 4.64 3.66
C ARG A 91 -16.98 3.24 3.75
#